data_AF-A0A1F3Y543-F1
#
_entry.id   AF-A0A1F3Y543-F1
#
_cell.length_a   1.000
_cell.length_b   1.000
_cell.length_c   1.000
_cell.angle_alpha   90.00
_cell.angle_beta   90.00
_cell.angle_gamma   90.00
#
_symmetry.space_group_name_H-M   'P 1'
#
loop_
_entity.id
_entity.type
_entity.pdbx_description
1 polymer ?
#
loop_
_entity_poly.entity_id
_entity_poly.type
_entity_poly.pdbx_seq_one_letter_code
_entity_poly.pdbx_strand_id
1 'polypeptide(L)'
;MFFSRKKLPATGSDGMKVCPVASVSPYALMLSPVYVLLEKNAKYVAVKAPLDFFTDDELSRLKSFGHFYLPQFVDSVMPFRNTARAIRTLLTLPTPAPYEISDAVLRMIGPLWSEGTRLEPFFVAVFANELCDLLPAGLLAGARDNDVEVFEKAVLQSSWAVFIALHLGKCDMSYLNALRSSVFSDATTNADTGATNNETAGIAALARKSITSAGQKHIEGEAITAVQELQDIQLSLAHKMSARLERVKREFVRAGTTPPTIFGQEGFVDA
;
A
#
# COMPACT_ATOMS: atom_id res chain seq x y z
N MET A 1 8.87 12.29 -1.02
CA MET A 1 9.30 12.08 0.40
C MET A 1 10.80 12.38 0.53
N PHE A 2 11.28 13.22 1.45
CA PHE A 2 12.73 13.56 1.52
C PHE A 2 13.57 12.44 2.14
N PHE A 3 14.08 11.52 1.32
CA PHE A 3 15.06 10.53 1.75
C PHE A 3 16.46 11.17 1.88
N SER A 4 16.75 11.69 3.08
CA SER A 4 17.97 12.44 3.39
C SER A 4 19.18 11.56 3.71
N ARG A 5 18.97 10.32 4.19
CA ARG A 5 20.04 9.42 4.67
C ARG A 5 20.50 8.44 3.59
N LYS A 6 21.13 8.97 2.53
CA LYS A 6 21.68 8.18 1.41
C LYS A 6 22.88 7.31 1.77
N LYS A 7 23.54 7.57 2.90
CA LYS A 7 24.70 6.81 3.37
C LYS A 7 24.57 6.54 4.87
N LEU A 8 24.87 5.32 5.28
CA LEU A 8 24.94 4.92 6.68
C LEU A 8 26.33 4.35 6.99
N PRO A 9 26.87 4.59 8.21
CA PRO A 9 28.11 3.96 8.64
C PRO A 9 27.95 2.43 8.78
N ALA A 10 29.05 1.67 8.78
CA ALA A 10 29.02 0.21 8.98
C ALA A 10 28.30 -0.21 10.27
N THR A 11 28.44 0.60 11.33
CA THR A 11 27.75 0.41 12.62
C THR A 11 26.24 0.58 12.53
N GLY A 12 25.72 1.14 11.44
CA GLY A 12 24.28 1.18 11.16
C GLY A 12 23.72 -0.15 10.64
N SER A 13 24.54 -1.21 10.54
CA SER A 13 24.11 -2.55 10.13
C SER A 13 23.30 -3.29 11.18
N ASP A 14 23.42 -2.91 12.46
CA ASP A 14 22.72 -3.59 13.54
C ASP A 14 21.21 -3.54 13.30
N GLY A 15 20.62 -4.72 13.08
CA GLY A 15 19.19 -4.89 12.80
C GLY A 15 18.78 -4.76 11.33
N MET A 16 19.71 -4.54 10.39
CA MET A 16 19.36 -4.58 8.96
C MET A 16 18.96 -5.99 8.52
N LYS A 17 17.91 -6.07 7.70
CA LYS A 17 17.49 -7.30 7.03
C LYS A 17 18.30 -7.50 5.77
N VAL A 18 18.71 -8.74 5.54
CA VAL A 18 19.48 -9.13 4.36
C VAL A 18 18.55 -9.80 3.36
N CYS A 19 18.59 -9.35 2.11
CA CYS A 19 17.78 -9.88 1.02
C CYS A 19 18.69 -10.18 -0.19
N PRO A 20 18.75 -11.42 -0.69
CA PRO A 20 19.53 -11.71 -1.90
C PRO A 20 19.05 -10.88 -3.09
N VAL A 21 19.98 -10.29 -3.85
CA VAL A 21 19.65 -9.47 -5.03
C VAL A 21 18.80 -10.26 -6.02
N ALA A 22 19.11 -11.55 -6.21
CA ALA A 22 18.40 -12.45 -7.11
C ALA A 22 16.93 -12.72 -6.71
N SER A 23 16.52 -12.38 -5.48
CA SER A 23 15.14 -12.59 -5.02
C SER A 23 14.23 -11.40 -5.26
N VAL A 24 14.78 -10.27 -5.73
CA VAL A 24 14.01 -9.06 -6.03
C VAL A 24 13.42 -9.16 -7.43
N SER A 25 12.09 -9.03 -7.53
CA SER A 25 11.40 -8.95 -8.81
C SER A 25 11.61 -7.56 -9.43
N PRO A 26 11.91 -7.47 -10.74
CA PRO A 26 11.93 -6.19 -11.44
C PRO A 26 10.54 -5.54 -11.38
N TYR A 27 10.51 -4.20 -11.40
CA TYR A 27 9.31 -3.35 -11.36
C TYR A 27 8.41 -3.50 -10.12
N ALA A 28 8.77 -4.38 -9.17
CA ALA A 28 8.14 -4.41 -7.87
C ALA A 28 8.60 -3.19 -7.05
N LEU A 29 7.64 -2.47 -6.46
CA LEU A 29 7.93 -1.32 -5.62
C LEU A 29 8.67 -1.74 -4.35
N MET A 30 9.71 -0.98 -4.00
CA MET A 30 10.48 -1.16 -2.78
C MET A 30 9.80 -0.44 -1.61
N LEU A 31 9.68 -1.15 -0.49
CA LEU A 31 8.93 -0.69 0.68
C LEU A 31 9.75 0.20 1.61
N SER A 32 11.07 0.08 1.48
CA SER A 32 12.05 0.79 2.27
C SER A 32 13.20 1.20 1.36
N PRO A 33 14.06 2.13 1.81
CA PRO A 33 15.31 2.35 1.11
C PRO A 33 16.10 1.05 1.06
N VAL A 34 16.77 0.83 -0.06
CA VAL A 34 17.58 -0.36 -0.30
C VAL A 34 19.03 0.03 -0.30
N TYR A 35 19.84 -0.62 0.52
CA TYR A 35 21.26 -0.34 0.64
C TYR A 35 22.11 -1.47 0.08
N VAL A 36 23.29 -1.12 -0.42
CA VAL A 36 24.40 -2.07 -0.67
C VAL A 36 25.57 -1.73 0.24
N LEU A 37 26.32 -2.74 0.66
CA LEU A 37 27.54 -2.56 1.43
C LEU A 37 28.73 -2.33 0.48
N LEU A 38 29.37 -1.17 0.59
CA LEU A 38 30.67 -0.93 -0.06
C LEU A 38 31.79 -1.36 0.88
N GLU A 39 32.25 -2.61 0.73
CA GLU A 39 33.24 -3.24 1.62
C GLU A 39 34.50 -2.39 1.82
N LYS A 40 35.07 -1.86 0.73
CA LYS A 40 36.28 -1.01 0.78
C LYS A 40 36.16 0.20 1.70
N ASN A 41 34.96 0.74 1.83
CA ASN A 41 34.68 1.96 2.60
C ASN A 41 33.91 1.68 3.89
N ALA A 42 33.54 0.42 4.16
CA ALA A 42 32.68 -0.01 5.25
C ALA A 42 31.44 0.89 5.42
N LYS A 43 30.72 1.15 4.31
CA LYS A 43 29.54 2.03 4.30
C LYS A 43 28.38 1.41 3.55
N TYR A 44 27.18 1.58 4.09
CA TYR A 44 25.94 1.29 3.38
C TYR A 44 25.56 2.48 2.52
N VAL A 45 25.35 2.24 1.23
CA VAL A 45 24.94 3.27 0.28
C VAL A 45 23.56 2.90 -0.27
N ALA A 46 22.62 3.83 -0.16
CA ALA A 46 21.30 3.64 -0.69
C ALA A 46 21.35 3.62 -2.23
N VAL A 47 20.83 2.55 -2.81
CA VAL A 47 20.69 2.36 -4.26
C VAL A 47 19.25 2.57 -4.72
N LYS A 48 18.27 2.49 -3.81
CA LYS A 48 16.86 2.82 -4.06
C LYS A 48 16.24 3.54 -2.88
N ALA A 49 15.30 4.43 -3.19
CA ALA A 49 14.40 5.08 -2.24
C ALA A 49 13.15 4.21 -2.01
N PRO A 50 12.36 4.48 -0.95
CA PRO A 50 11.01 3.91 -0.83
C PRO A 50 10.16 4.27 -2.05
N LEU A 51 9.21 3.39 -2.40
CA LEU A 51 8.31 3.50 -3.57
C LEU A 51 9.00 3.49 -4.94
N ASP A 52 10.33 3.44 -5.02
CA ASP A 52 11.05 3.18 -6.28
C ASP A 52 11.08 1.69 -6.59
N PHE A 53 11.49 1.30 -7.79
CA PHE A 53 11.63 -0.07 -8.23
C PHE A 53 12.96 -0.26 -8.96
N PHE A 54 13.38 -1.52 -9.08
CA PHE A 54 14.51 -1.86 -9.94
C PHE A 54 14.03 -2.27 -11.33
N THR A 55 14.75 -1.84 -12.37
CA THR A 55 14.65 -2.44 -13.71
C THR A 55 15.52 -3.69 -13.80
N ASP A 56 15.30 -4.50 -14.84
CA ASP A 56 16.14 -5.67 -15.12
C ASP A 56 17.63 -5.31 -15.28
N ASP A 57 17.91 -4.20 -15.96
CA ASP A 57 19.28 -3.69 -16.16
C ASP A 57 19.93 -3.23 -14.85
N GLU A 58 19.16 -2.63 -13.94
CA GLU A 58 19.65 -2.25 -12.62
C GLU A 58 20.00 -3.49 -11.77
N LEU A 59 19.10 -4.48 -11.71
CA LEU A 59 19.35 -5.73 -10.98
C LEU A 59 20.55 -6.49 -11.55
N SER A 60 20.70 -6.53 -12.87
CA SER A 60 21.83 -7.17 -13.55
C SER A 60 23.17 -6.53 -13.16
N ARG A 61 23.23 -5.19 -13.10
CA ARG A 61 24.44 -4.46 -12.67
C ARG A 61 24.74 -4.64 -11.17
N LEU A 62 23.72 -4.76 -10.35
CA LEU A 62 23.85 -4.89 -8.90
C LEU A 62 24.06 -6.33 -8.41
N LYS A 63 23.95 -7.32 -9.30
CA LYS A 63 24.09 -8.74 -8.96
C LYS A 63 25.41 -9.10 -8.26
N SER A 64 26.49 -8.38 -8.58
CA SER A 64 27.82 -8.59 -7.97
C SER A 64 27.89 -8.27 -6.48
N PHE A 65 26.96 -7.46 -5.94
CA PHE A 65 26.90 -7.18 -4.50
C PHE A 65 26.34 -8.34 -3.68
N GLY A 66 25.68 -9.32 -4.32
CA GLY A 66 25.11 -10.51 -3.69
C GLY A 66 23.83 -10.23 -2.87
N HIS A 67 23.87 -9.24 -1.98
CA HIS A 67 22.78 -8.92 -1.05
C HIS A 67 22.44 -7.44 -1.02
N PHE A 68 21.15 -7.18 -0.83
CA PHE A 68 20.61 -5.90 -0.39
C PHE A 68 20.38 -5.89 1.11
N TYR A 69 20.48 -4.70 1.68
CA TYR A 69 20.27 -4.44 3.10
C TYR A 69 19.09 -3.48 3.27
N LEU A 70 18.11 -3.89 4.06
CA LEU A 70 16.89 -3.12 4.31
C LEU A 70 16.80 -2.76 5.79
N PRO A 71 16.29 -1.58 6.15
CA PRO A 71 16.04 -1.22 7.55
C PRO A 71 15.05 -2.17 8.24
N GLN A 72 15.20 -2.36 9.55
CA GLN A 72 14.35 -3.25 10.35
C GLN A 72 12.85 -2.89 10.30
N PHE A 73 12.51 -1.61 10.11
CA PHE A 73 11.12 -1.18 10.04
C PHE A 73 10.35 -1.83 8.88
N VAL A 74 11.02 -2.46 7.91
CA VAL A 74 10.34 -3.26 6.89
C VAL A 74 9.45 -4.35 7.50
N ASP A 75 9.75 -4.82 8.71
CA ASP A 75 8.91 -5.81 9.41
C ASP A 75 7.56 -5.21 9.85
N SER A 76 7.46 -3.89 10.08
CA SER A 76 6.21 -3.26 10.52
C SER A 76 5.13 -3.24 9.43
N VAL A 77 5.51 -3.43 8.17
CA VAL A 77 4.58 -3.53 7.04
C VAL A 77 4.03 -4.95 6.82
N MET A 78 4.61 -5.95 7.50
CA MET A 78 4.24 -7.35 7.31
C MET A 78 2.75 -7.64 7.52
N PRO A 79 2.03 -7.03 8.49
CA PRO A 79 0.59 -7.18 8.60
C PRO A 79 -0.15 -6.78 7.32
N PHE A 80 0.20 -5.65 6.69
CA PHE A 80 -0.41 -5.19 5.44
C PHE A 80 -0.14 -6.16 4.29
N ARG A 81 1.10 -6.61 4.17
CA ARG A 81 1.52 -7.59 3.14
C ARG A 81 0.77 -8.91 3.28
N ASN A 82 0.72 -9.45 4.50
CA ASN A 82 0.07 -10.74 4.76
C ASN A 82 -1.43 -10.66 4.54
N THR A 83 -2.08 -9.59 5.02
CA THR A 83 -3.51 -9.35 4.78
C THR A 83 -3.83 -9.21 3.30
N ALA A 84 -3.03 -8.44 2.54
CA ALA A 84 -3.22 -8.28 1.10
C ALA A 84 -3.16 -9.61 0.34
N ARG A 85 -2.16 -10.45 0.65
CA ARG A 85 -2.01 -11.80 0.05
C ARG A 85 -3.17 -12.72 0.38
N ALA A 86 -3.60 -12.70 1.64
CA ALA A 86 -4.71 -13.52 2.08
C ALA A 86 -6.02 -13.08 1.40
N ILE A 87 -6.24 -11.77 1.23
CA ILE A 87 -7.37 -11.24 0.46
C ILE A 87 -7.25 -11.63 -1.01
N ARG A 88 -6.09 -11.44 -1.65
CA ARG A 88 -5.89 -11.86 -3.05
C ARG A 88 -6.23 -13.33 -3.26
N THR A 89 -5.79 -14.19 -2.33
CA THR A 89 -6.12 -15.61 -2.34
C THR A 89 -7.64 -15.79 -2.25
N LEU A 90 -8.29 -15.16 -1.27
CA LEU A 90 -9.75 -15.22 -1.11
C LEU A 90 -10.51 -14.77 -2.38
N LEU A 91 -10.08 -13.68 -3.02
CA LEU A 91 -10.74 -13.11 -4.20
C LEU A 91 -10.48 -13.91 -5.50
N THR A 92 -9.51 -14.82 -5.50
CA THR A 92 -9.21 -15.69 -6.64
C THR A 92 -9.81 -17.08 -6.49
N LEU A 93 -10.32 -17.43 -5.31
CA LEU A 93 -11.07 -18.66 -5.10
C LEU A 93 -12.45 -18.55 -5.76
N PRO A 94 -12.90 -19.61 -6.45
CA PRO A 94 -14.29 -19.68 -6.87
C PRO A 94 -15.20 -19.78 -5.63
N THR A 95 -16.47 -19.37 -5.77
CA THR A 95 -17.61 -19.86 -4.94
C THR A 95 -17.88 -19.31 -3.52
N PRO A 96 -17.82 -18.00 -3.26
CA PRO A 96 -18.73 -17.41 -2.25
C PRO A 96 -19.70 -16.38 -2.83
N ALA A 97 -20.81 -16.13 -2.12
CA ALA A 97 -21.71 -15.05 -2.49
C ALA A 97 -21.02 -13.68 -2.30
N PRO A 98 -21.31 -12.66 -3.12
CA PRO A 98 -20.59 -11.38 -3.06
C PRO A 98 -20.57 -10.70 -1.69
N TYR A 99 -21.63 -10.85 -0.89
CA TYR A 99 -21.70 -10.27 0.46
C TYR A 99 -20.77 -10.98 1.46
N GLU A 100 -20.57 -12.30 1.33
CA GLU A 100 -19.70 -13.11 2.20
C GLU A 100 -18.24 -12.72 1.97
N ILE A 101 -17.87 -12.54 0.70
CA ILE A 101 -16.54 -12.05 0.32
C ILE A 101 -16.32 -10.65 0.91
N SER A 102 -17.29 -9.75 0.75
CA SER A 102 -17.20 -8.38 1.28
C SER A 102 -16.98 -8.36 2.80
N ASP A 103 -17.73 -9.19 3.53
CA ASP A 103 -17.63 -9.29 4.98
C ASP A 103 -16.31 -9.93 5.42
N ALA A 104 -15.87 -10.99 4.76
CA ALA A 104 -14.57 -11.62 5.04
C ALA A 104 -13.41 -10.64 4.80
N VAL A 105 -13.44 -9.91 3.69
CA VAL A 105 -12.47 -8.85 3.39
C VAL A 105 -12.47 -7.78 4.48
N LEU A 106 -13.64 -7.31 4.91
CA LEU A 106 -13.76 -6.31 5.99
C LEU A 106 -13.15 -6.78 7.31
N ARG A 107 -13.36 -8.05 7.68
CA ARG A 107 -12.74 -8.66 8.87
C ARG A 107 -11.21 -8.66 8.79
N MET A 108 -10.67 -8.86 7.59
CA MET A 108 -9.23 -8.94 7.36
C MET A 108 -8.57 -7.56 7.31
N ILE A 109 -9.18 -6.57 6.65
CA ILE A 109 -8.61 -5.21 6.53
C ILE A 109 -8.89 -4.34 7.74
N GLY A 110 -9.99 -4.55 8.45
CA GLY A 110 -10.42 -3.71 9.56
C GLY A 110 -9.37 -3.50 10.66
N PRO A 111 -8.66 -4.55 11.13
CA PRO A 111 -7.60 -4.42 12.13
C PRO A 111 -6.41 -3.55 11.69
N LEU A 112 -6.17 -3.40 10.38
CA LEU A 112 -5.12 -2.53 9.86
C LEU A 112 -5.45 -1.04 10.02
N TRP A 113 -6.72 -0.72 10.32
CA TRP A 113 -7.28 0.63 10.42
C TRP A 113 -7.91 0.91 11.80
N SER A 114 -7.62 0.11 12.83
CA SER A 114 -8.20 0.34 14.16
C SER A 114 -7.78 1.71 14.76
N GLU A 115 -8.62 2.26 15.65
CA GLU A 115 -8.31 3.50 16.38
C GLU A 115 -6.96 3.38 17.11
N GLY A 116 -6.10 4.38 16.91
CA GLY A 116 -4.73 4.41 17.47
C GLY A 116 -3.64 3.84 16.56
N THR A 117 -4.00 3.12 15.48
CA THR A 117 -3.02 2.64 14.51
C THR A 117 -2.58 3.79 13.59
N ARG A 118 -1.30 4.16 13.64
CA ARG A 118 -0.72 5.11 12.68
C ARG A 118 -0.50 4.41 11.35
N LEU A 119 -1.31 4.76 10.35
CA LEU A 119 -1.18 4.23 9.00
C LEU A 119 -0.24 5.11 8.19
N GLU A 120 0.97 4.62 7.96
CA GLU A 120 1.89 5.25 7.03
C GLU A 120 1.38 5.11 5.59
N PRO A 121 1.34 6.18 4.77
CA PRO A 121 0.81 6.12 3.40
C PRO A 121 1.47 5.04 2.52
N PHE A 122 2.75 4.75 2.74
CA PHE A 122 3.46 3.72 1.98
C PHE A 122 3.06 2.29 2.37
N PHE A 123 2.50 2.04 3.56
CA PHE A 123 1.94 0.73 3.92
C PHE A 123 0.75 0.37 3.01
N VAL A 124 -0.04 1.37 2.62
CA VAL A 124 -1.16 1.18 1.68
C VAL A 124 -0.64 0.85 0.28
N ALA A 125 0.49 1.44 -0.14
CA ALA A 125 1.15 1.07 -1.39
C ALA A 125 1.60 -0.38 -1.40
N VAL A 126 2.17 -0.86 -0.28
CA VAL A 126 2.55 -2.28 -0.12
C VAL A 126 1.35 -3.19 -0.23
N PHE A 127 0.29 -2.85 0.51
CA PHE A 127 -0.95 -3.59 0.50
C PHE A 127 -1.50 -3.73 -0.92
N ALA A 128 -1.63 -2.62 -1.65
CA ALA A 128 -2.14 -2.62 -3.02
C ALA A 128 -1.23 -3.42 -3.96
N ASN A 129 0.09 -3.38 -3.77
CA ASN A 129 1.04 -4.09 -4.62
C ASN A 129 1.02 -5.61 -4.43
N GLU A 130 0.70 -6.08 -3.24
CA GLU A 130 0.59 -7.51 -2.94
C GLU A 130 -0.81 -8.04 -3.28
N LEU A 131 -1.83 -7.18 -3.20
CA LEU A 131 -3.20 -7.52 -3.57
C LEU A 131 -3.39 -7.58 -5.09
N CYS A 132 -3.08 -6.49 -5.78
CA CYS A 132 -3.32 -6.31 -7.22
C CYS A 132 -2.16 -6.85 -8.06
N ASP A 133 -2.37 -6.92 -9.37
CA ASP A 133 -1.27 -7.15 -10.31
C ASP A 133 -0.31 -5.94 -10.33
N LEU A 134 0.93 -6.21 -10.72
CA LEU A 134 1.92 -5.15 -10.91
C LEU A 134 1.45 -4.21 -12.02
N LEU A 135 1.66 -2.91 -11.81
CA LEU A 135 1.44 -1.93 -12.86
C LEU A 135 2.36 -2.23 -14.07
N PRO A 136 1.91 -2.00 -15.31
CA PRO A 136 2.73 -2.27 -16.48
C PRO A 136 4.09 -1.58 -16.42
N ALA A 137 5.17 -2.32 -16.70
CA ALA A 137 6.55 -1.84 -16.58
C ALA A 137 6.81 -0.54 -17.36
N GLY A 138 6.29 -0.44 -18.60
CA GLY A 138 6.44 0.76 -19.44
C GLY A 138 5.77 2.01 -18.84
N LEU A 139 4.66 1.82 -18.12
CA LEU A 139 3.92 2.91 -17.47
C LEU A 139 4.62 3.35 -16.18
N LEU A 140 5.19 2.43 -15.40
CA LEU A 140 6.01 2.75 -14.23
C LEU A 140 7.31 3.48 -14.62
N ALA A 141 8.04 2.93 -15.60
CA ALA A 141 9.29 3.51 -16.09
C ALA A 141 9.07 4.90 -16.69
N GLY A 142 8.10 5.04 -17.59
CA GLY A 142 7.78 6.33 -18.21
C GLY A 142 7.39 7.39 -17.19
N ALA A 143 6.55 7.06 -16.20
CA ALA A 143 6.15 8.01 -15.16
C ALA A 143 7.34 8.44 -14.29
N ARG A 144 8.15 7.49 -13.81
CA ARG A 144 9.32 7.77 -12.96
C ARG A 144 10.37 8.61 -13.69
N ASP A 145 10.64 8.29 -14.95
CA ASP A 145 11.68 8.97 -15.72
C ASP A 145 11.25 10.38 -16.16
N ASN A 146 9.93 10.63 -16.27
CA ASN A 146 9.39 11.97 -16.52
C ASN A 146 9.46 12.86 -15.28
N ASP A 147 8.89 12.41 -14.15
CA ASP A 147 8.85 13.16 -12.90
C ASP A 147 8.66 12.21 -11.70
N VAL A 148 9.69 12.12 -10.85
CA VAL A 148 9.72 11.22 -9.68
C VAL A 148 8.66 11.60 -8.64
N GLU A 149 8.40 12.89 -8.42
CA GLU A 149 7.43 13.32 -7.42
C GLU A 149 5.99 13.01 -7.88
N VAL A 150 5.70 13.25 -9.15
CA VAL A 150 4.43 12.89 -9.77
C VAL A 150 4.25 11.37 -9.74
N PHE A 151 5.30 10.60 -10.04
CA PHE A 151 5.30 9.14 -9.93
C PHE A 151 4.98 8.66 -8.51
N GLU A 152 5.70 9.14 -7.49
CA GLU A 152 5.46 8.76 -6.09
C GLU A 152 4.00 9.05 -5.68
N LYS A 153 3.51 10.23 -6.06
CA LYS A 153 2.12 10.65 -5.81
C LYS A 153 1.12 9.74 -6.52
N ALA A 154 1.35 9.38 -7.78
CA ALA A 154 0.49 8.48 -8.54
C ALA A 154 0.44 7.06 -7.95
N VAL A 155 1.58 6.52 -7.50
CA VAL A 155 1.66 5.23 -6.78
C VAL A 155 0.79 5.30 -5.53
N LEU A 156 0.94 6.34 -4.72
CA LEU A 156 0.19 6.49 -3.48
C LEU A 156 -1.32 6.63 -3.75
N GLN A 157 -1.72 7.52 -4.66
CA GLN A 157 -3.14 7.75 -4.98
C GLN A 157 -3.82 6.50 -5.53
N SER A 158 -3.19 5.80 -6.47
CA SER A 158 -3.75 4.56 -7.02
C SER A 158 -3.87 3.45 -5.97
N SER A 159 -2.91 3.35 -5.05
CA SER A 159 -2.94 2.38 -3.96
C SER A 159 -4.03 2.68 -2.94
N TRP A 160 -4.21 3.95 -2.60
CA TRP A 160 -5.30 4.41 -1.73
C TRP A 160 -6.67 4.19 -2.34
N ALA A 161 -6.82 4.38 -3.66
CA ALA A 161 -8.07 4.11 -4.35
C ALA A 161 -8.48 2.63 -4.21
N VAL A 162 -7.53 1.70 -4.40
CA VAL A 162 -7.76 0.25 -4.18
C VAL A 162 -8.16 -0.03 -2.73
N PHE A 163 -7.44 0.54 -1.77
CA PHE A 163 -7.68 0.32 -0.36
C PHE A 163 -9.07 0.81 0.07
N ILE A 164 -9.49 1.99 -0.39
CA ILE A 164 -10.82 2.56 -0.17
C ILE A 164 -11.90 1.72 -0.86
N ALA A 165 -11.66 1.29 -2.11
CA ALA A 165 -12.61 0.46 -2.84
C ALA A 165 -12.93 -0.85 -2.10
N LEU A 166 -11.93 -1.50 -1.51
CA LEU A 166 -12.14 -2.67 -0.66
C LEU A 166 -12.96 -2.37 0.60
N HIS A 167 -12.70 -1.24 1.26
CA HIS A 167 -13.51 -0.81 2.40
C HIS A 167 -14.96 -0.59 2.01
N LEU A 168 -15.22 -0.12 0.79
CA LEU A 168 -16.56 0.03 0.22
C LEU A 168 -17.17 -1.28 -0.29
N GLY A 169 -16.42 -2.38 -0.24
CA GLY A 169 -16.88 -3.72 -0.59
C GLY A 169 -16.73 -4.09 -2.05
N LYS A 170 -15.91 -3.34 -2.79
CA LYS A 170 -15.54 -3.70 -4.16
C LYS A 170 -14.46 -4.78 -4.09
N CYS A 171 -14.90 -6.04 -4.20
CA CYS A 171 -14.06 -7.22 -4.03
C CYS A 171 -13.78 -7.96 -5.36
N ASP A 172 -14.03 -7.33 -6.50
CA ASP A 172 -13.72 -7.90 -7.81
C ASP A 172 -12.28 -7.54 -8.23
N MET A 173 -11.43 -8.56 -8.47
CA MET A 173 -10.03 -8.35 -8.81
C MET A 173 -9.84 -7.57 -10.12
N SER A 174 -10.67 -7.83 -11.13
CA SER A 174 -10.61 -7.12 -12.41
C SER A 174 -10.89 -5.64 -12.24
N TYR A 175 -11.91 -5.30 -11.45
CA TYR A 175 -12.25 -3.93 -11.08
C TYR A 175 -11.12 -3.24 -10.30
N LEU A 176 -10.54 -3.91 -9.29
CA LEU A 176 -9.46 -3.32 -8.49
C LEU A 176 -8.20 -3.05 -9.31
N ASN A 177 -7.82 -3.97 -10.21
CA ASN A 177 -6.71 -3.79 -11.15
C ASN A 177 -6.97 -2.63 -12.13
N ALA A 178 -8.19 -2.55 -12.69
CA ALA A 178 -8.58 -1.48 -13.59
C ALA A 178 -8.59 -0.11 -12.89
N LEU A 179 -9.15 -0.04 -11.67
CA LEU A 179 -9.16 1.16 -10.84
C LEU A 179 -7.72 1.63 -10.56
N ARG A 180 -6.83 0.73 -10.11
CA ARG A 180 -5.43 1.06 -9.82
C ARG A 180 -4.74 1.66 -11.04
N SER A 181 -4.89 1.01 -12.19
CA SER A 181 -4.25 1.44 -13.44
C SER A 181 -4.78 2.78 -13.96
N SER A 182 -6.11 2.99 -13.88
CA SER A 182 -6.75 4.25 -14.27
C SER A 182 -6.27 5.41 -13.39
N VAL A 183 -6.40 5.26 -12.07
CA VAL A 183 -6.03 6.31 -11.11
C VAL A 183 -4.54 6.65 -11.22
N PHE A 184 -3.68 5.65 -11.42
CA PHE A 184 -2.27 5.90 -11.66
C PHE A 184 -2.06 6.74 -12.93
N SER A 185 -2.65 6.34 -14.06
CA SER A 185 -2.49 7.02 -15.35
C SER A 185 -3.01 8.47 -15.29
N ASP A 186 -4.18 8.67 -14.69
CA ASP A 186 -4.79 9.99 -14.52
C ASP A 186 -3.91 10.90 -13.65
N ALA A 187 -3.36 10.35 -12.56
CA ALA A 187 -2.46 11.08 -11.68
C ALA A 187 -1.15 11.47 -12.37
N THR A 188 -0.61 10.61 -13.25
CA THR A 188 0.63 10.92 -14.00
C THR A 188 0.46 11.97 -15.09
N THR A 189 -0.74 12.09 -15.65
CA THR A 189 -1.03 13.04 -16.73
C THR A 189 -1.55 14.38 -16.23
N ASN A 190 -1.73 14.54 -14.90
CA ASN A 190 -2.50 15.63 -14.29
C ASN A 190 -3.86 15.85 -14.98
N ALA A 191 -4.44 14.76 -15.52
CA ALA A 191 -5.75 14.83 -16.11
C ALA A 191 -6.74 15.12 -14.97
N ASP A 192 -7.31 16.33 -14.97
CA ASP A 192 -8.46 16.63 -14.16
C ASP A 192 -9.61 15.77 -14.70
N THR A 193 -9.74 14.57 -14.12
CA THR A 193 -10.93 13.76 -14.29
C THR A 193 -12.05 14.57 -13.68
N GLY A 194 -12.69 15.41 -14.49
CA GLY A 194 -13.81 16.24 -14.08
C GLY A 194 -14.79 15.41 -13.29
N ALA A 195 -15.44 16.02 -12.30
CA ALA A 195 -16.37 15.36 -11.39
C ALA A 195 -17.50 14.67 -12.17
N THR A 196 -17.23 13.44 -12.60
CA THR A 196 -18.21 12.55 -13.20
C THR A 196 -18.97 11.92 -12.04
N ASN A 197 -20.29 11.82 -12.17
CA ASN A 197 -21.16 11.21 -11.15
C ASN A 197 -20.96 9.68 -10.99
N ASN A 198 -19.82 9.14 -11.42
CA ASN A 198 -19.47 7.73 -11.34
C ASN A 198 -18.75 7.44 -10.01
N GLU A 199 -19.15 6.37 -9.34
CA GLU A 199 -18.60 5.92 -8.05
C GLU A 199 -17.07 5.76 -8.09
N THR A 200 -16.51 5.26 -9.20
CA THR A 200 -15.05 5.13 -9.41
C THR A 200 -14.34 6.49 -9.34
N ALA A 201 -14.92 7.54 -9.92
CA ALA A 201 -14.35 8.88 -9.86
C ALA A 201 -14.44 9.46 -8.43
N GLY A 202 -15.51 9.12 -7.69
CA GLY A 202 -15.63 9.42 -6.27
C GLY A 202 -14.53 8.77 -5.42
N ILE A 203 -14.23 7.49 -5.65
CA ILE A 203 -13.14 6.77 -4.97
C ILE A 203 -11.77 7.38 -5.30
N ALA A 204 -11.53 7.69 -6.58
CA ALA A 204 -10.29 8.34 -7.01
C ALA A 204 -10.13 9.72 -6.35
N ALA A 205 -11.19 10.53 -6.30
CA ALA A 205 -11.18 11.83 -5.64
C ALA A 205 -10.91 11.72 -4.13
N LEU A 206 -11.49 10.72 -3.45
CA LEU A 206 -11.17 10.43 -2.05
C LEU A 206 -9.69 10.13 -1.85
N ALA A 207 -9.13 9.21 -2.66
CA ALA A 207 -7.74 8.84 -2.57
C ALA A 207 -6.81 10.06 -2.77
N ARG A 208 -7.13 10.94 -3.73
CA ARG A 208 -6.40 12.21 -3.95
C ARG A 208 -6.47 13.13 -2.74
N LYS A 209 -7.64 13.27 -2.11
CA LYS A 209 -7.82 14.13 -0.93
C LYS A 209 -7.08 13.57 0.28
N SER A 210 -7.17 12.26 0.55
CA SER A 210 -6.46 11.59 1.64
C SER A 210 -4.95 11.74 1.56
N ILE A 211 -4.36 11.72 0.36
CA ILE A 211 -2.92 11.96 0.19
C ILE A 211 -2.55 13.43 0.36
N THR A 212 -3.38 14.36 -0.12
CA THR A 212 -3.13 15.80 0.03
C THR A 212 -3.20 16.22 1.50
N SER A 213 -4.21 15.77 2.24
CA SER A 213 -4.35 16.05 3.68
C SER A 213 -3.25 15.38 4.51
N ALA A 214 -2.92 14.12 4.19
CA ALA A 214 -1.78 13.42 4.78
C ALA A 214 -0.47 14.17 4.59
N GLY A 215 -0.21 14.67 3.38
CA GLY A 215 0.99 15.44 3.05
C GLY A 215 1.09 16.75 3.85
N GLN A 216 -0.03 17.45 4.06
CA GLN A 216 -0.07 18.67 4.88
C GLN A 216 0.17 18.37 6.36
N LYS A 217 -0.50 17.36 6.93
CA LYS A 217 -0.34 16.99 8.35
C LYS A 217 1.03 16.40 8.67
N HIS A 218 1.67 15.73 7.73
CA HIS A 218 3.02 15.18 7.92
C HIS A 218 4.10 16.29 8.00
N ILE A 219 3.82 17.47 7.44
CA ILE A 219 4.65 18.68 7.60
C ILE A 219 4.46 19.28 9.00
N GLU A 220 3.28 19.10 9.60
CA GLU A 220 2.90 19.64 10.91
C GLU A 220 3.10 18.64 12.08
N GLY A 221 3.47 17.39 11.79
CA GLY A 221 3.76 16.36 12.82
C GLY A 221 2.52 15.71 13.43
N GLU A 222 1.33 15.90 12.85
CA GLU A 222 0.08 15.35 13.34
C GLU A 222 -0.24 13.99 12.72
N ALA A 223 -0.73 13.05 13.54
CA ALA A 223 -1.20 11.77 13.07
C ALA A 223 -2.51 11.93 12.29
N ILE A 224 -2.62 11.26 11.14
CA ILE A 224 -3.83 11.29 10.32
C ILE A 224 -4.91 10.44 11.02
N THR A 225 -5.88 11.08 11.68
CA THR A 225 -7.16 10.43 12.05
C THR A 225 -7.99 10.28 10.78
N ALA A 226 -7.76 9.18 10.06
CA ALA A 226 -8.37 8.92 8.76
C ALA A 226 -9.92 8.91 8.78
N VAL A 227 -10.54 8.83 9.96
CA VAL A 227 -12.00 8.84 10.16
C VAL A 227 -12.62 10.23 10.06
N GLN A 228 -11.94 11.29 10.52
CA GLN A 228 -12.53 12.65 10.57
C GLN A 228 -12.57 13.32 9.19
N GLU A 229 -11.58 13.12 8.34
CA GLU A 229 -11.49 13.77 7.03
C GLU A 229 -12.44 13.18 5.97
N LEU A 230 -12.91 11.95 6.21
CA LEU A 230 -13.85 11.25 5.34
C LEU A 230 -15.27 11.80 5.47
N GLN A 231 -15.61 12.53 6.54
CA GLN A 231 -16.97 13.04 6.78
C GLN A 231 -17.40 14.16 5.82
N ASP A 232 -16.45 14.87 5.19
CA ASP A 232 -16.71 16.05 4.35
C ASP A 232 -16.91 15.76 2.84
N ILE A 233 -17.02 14.49 2.43
CA ILE A 233 -16.96 14.12 0.99
C ILE A 233 -18.20 13.31 0.61
N GLN A 234 -18.75 13.55 -0.60
CA GLN A 234 -19.96 12.91 -1.17
C GLN A 234 -20.74 12.06 -0.15
N LEU A 235 -21.69 12.70 0.54
CA LEU A 235 -22.40 12.19 1.72
C LEU A 235 -22.69 10.67 1.65
N SER A 236 -23.09 10.12 0.50
CA SER A 236 -23.37 8.69 0.36
C SER A 236 -22.14 7.78 0.51
N LEU A 237 -20.98 8.13 -0.05
CA LEU A 237 -19.77 7.30 0.03
C LEU A 237 -19.10 7.41 1.40
N ALA A 238 -19.06 8.62 1.96
CA ALA A 238 -18.63 8.87 3.32
C ALA A 238 -19.52 8.15 4.34
N HIS A 239 -20.86 8.20 4.18
CA HIS A 239 -21.77 7.45 5.04
C HIS A 239 -21.58 5.94 4.89
N LYS A 240 -21.37 5.41 3.68
CA LYS A 240 -21.08 3.98 3.48
C LYS A 240 -19.77 3.57 4.17
N MET A 241 -18.71 4.35 4.01
CA MET A 241 -17.41 4.07 4.62
C MET A 241 -17.48 4.21 6.15
N SER A 242 -18.11 5.26 6.66
CA SER A 242 -18.35 5.47 8.09
C SER A 242 -19.18 4.34 8.69
N ALA A 243 -20.32 3.98 8.09
CA ALA A 243 -21.16 2.88 8.56
C ALA A 243 -20.41 1.54 8.56
N ARG A 244 -19.55 1.29 7.56
CA ARG A 244 -18.71 0.09 7.52
C ARG A 244 -17.58 0.14 8.54
N LEU A 245 -16.95 1.27 8.78
CA LEU A 245 -15.92 1.43 9.81
C LEU A 245 -16.52 1.26 11.21
N GLU A 246 -17.69 1.82 11.48
CA GLU A 246 -18.41 1.61 12.74
C GLU A 246 -18.83 0.15 12.91
N ARG A 247 -19.26 -0.51 11.83
CA ARG A 247 -19.48 -1.96 11.85
C ARG A 247 -18.20 -2.72 12.20
N VAL A 248 -17.07 -2.39 11.56
CA VAL A 248 -15.77 -3.01 11.83
C VAL A 248 -15.37 -2.82 13.30
N LYS A 249 -15.50 -1.61 13.84
CA LYS A 249 -15.22 -1.33 15.25
C LYS A 249 -16.09 -2.16 16.18
N ARG A 250 -17.40 -2.17 15.94
CA ARG A 250 -18.37 -2.87 16.79
C ARG A 250 -18.22 -4.39 16.76
N GLU A 251 -17.99 -4.95 15.56
CA GLU A 251 -18.09 -6.39 15.33
C GLU A 251 -16.73 -7.09 15.34
N PHE A 252 -15.65 -6.40 14.93
CA PHE A 252 -14.36 -7.05 14.63
C PHE A 252 -13.18 -6.52 15.46
N VAL A 253 -13.29 -5.34 16.06
CA VAL A 253 -12.23 -4.78 16.92
C VAL A 253 -12.63 -4.97 18.39
N ARG A 254 -11.99 -5.92 19.07
CA ARG A 254 -12.11 -6.12 20.52
C ARG A 254 -10.76 -5.88 21.18
N ALA A 255 -10.75 -5.05 22.23
CA ALA A 255 -9.51 -4.69 22.93
C ALA A 255 -8.83 -5.95 23.51
N GLY A 256 -7.56 -6.16 23.18
CA GLY A 256 -6.75 -7.26 23.71
C GLY A 256 -6.93 -8.62 23.05
N THR A 257 -7.74 -8.74 21.99
CA THR A 257 -7.96 -10.03 21.30
C THR A 257 -7.53 -9.95 19.83
N THR A 258 -6.91 -11.01 19.33
CA THR A 258 -6.65 -11.18 17.89
C THR A 258 -8.00 -11.31 17.16
N PRO A 259 -8.25 -10.53 16.10
CA PRO A 259 -9.52 -10.57 15.38
C PRO A 259 -9.75 -11.96 14.78
N PRO A 260 -11.00 -12.46 14.77
CA PRO A 260 -11.31 -13.79 14.23
C PRO A 260 -10.94 -13.83 12.76
N THR A 261 -10.06 -14.77 12.39
CA THR A 261 -9.69 -14.96 10.99
C THR A 261 -10.71 -15.88 10.31
N ILE A 262 -10.77 -15.87 8.98
CA ILE A 262 -11.57 -16.84 8.20
C ILE A 262 -11.16 -18.30 8.48
N PHE A 263 -9.98 -18.54 9.06
CA PHE A 263 -9.50 -19.84 9.49
C PHE A 263 -9.47 -19.92 11.03
N GLY A 264 -10.43 -20.62 11.62
CA GLY A 264 -10.51 -20.82 13.07
C GLY A 264 -11.13 -19.66 13.87
N GLN A 265 -11.03 -19.75 15.20
CA GLN A 265 -12.15 -20.20 16.04
C GLN A 265 -13.49 -19.45 16.08
N GLU A 266 -13.81 -18.52 15.15
CA GLU A 266 -15.20 -18.23 14.72
C GLU A 266 -15.26 -17.76 13.23
N GLY A 267 -14.39 -18.33 12.37
CA GLY A 267 -14.38 -18.14 10.91
C GLY A 267 -15.37 -19.05 10.16
N PHE A 268 -15.52 -18.85 8.85
CA PHE A 268 -16.44 -19.63 8.00
C PHE A 268 -15.94 -21.05 7.67
N VAL A 269 -14.70 -21.37 8.04
CA VAL A 269 -14.09 -22.68 7.81
C VAL A 269 -13.44 -23.14 9.11
N ASP A 270 -14.02 -24.18 9.72
CA ASP A 270 -13.37 -24.95 10.78
C ASP A 270 -12.25 -25.80 10.15
N ALA A 271 -11.06 -25.72 10.74
CA ALA A 271 -9.92 -26.56 10.36
C ALA A 271 -10.06 -27.99 10.91
#